data_AF-A0A367IIP6-F1
#
_entry.id   AF-A0A367IIP6-F1
#
_cell.length_a   1.000
_cell.length_b   1.000
_cell.length_c   1.000
_cell.angle_alpha   90.00
_cell.angle_beta   90.00
_cell.angle_gamma   90.00
#
_symmetry.space_group_name_H-M   'P 1'
#
loop_
_entity.id
_entity.type
_entity.pdbx_description
1 polymer ?
#
loop_
_entity_poly.entity_id
_entity_poly.type
_entity_poly.pdbx_seq_one_letter_code
_entity_poly.pdbx_strand_id
1 'polypeptide(L)'
;PNHNMSSIAPPLHRGMLELERSAFRKVVSTLAIKVPTTNVGVVMKSFSKDLFNLPRFRNVLPVPGSRESKLVLLRNDLSRI
;
A
#
# COMPACT_ATOMS: atom_id res chain seq x y z
N PRO A 1 4.20 -17.26 -0.07
CA PRO A 1 4.88 -15.98 -0.40
C PRO A 1 3.89 -14.81 -0.31
N ASN A 2 4.21 -13.75 0.43
CA ASN A 2 3.38 -12.54 0.45
C ASN A 2 3.44 -11.89 -0.94
N HIS A 3 2.35 -11.98 -1.72
CA HIS A 3 2.28 -11.46 -3.09
C HIS A 3 2.71 -10.00 -3.21
N ASN A 4 2.45 -9.18 -2.19
CA ASN A 4 2.86 -7.78 -2.17
C ASN A 4 4.38 -7.58 -2.13
N MET A 5 5.16 -8.53 -1.58
CA MET A 5 6.61 -8.34 -1.40
C MET A 5 7.40 -8.42 -2.70
N SER A 6 7.00 -9.26 -3.66
CA SER A 6 7.72 -9.36 -4.95
C SER A 6 7.63 -8.05 -5.75
N SER A 7 6.50 -7.36 -5.64
CA SER A 7 6.25 -6.10 -6.34
C SER A 7 7.02 -4.91 -5.75
N ILE A 8 7.58 -5.00 -4.55
CA ILE A 8 8.24 -3.87 -3.84
C ILE A 8 9.71 -4.18 -3.51
N ALA A 9 10.22 -5.34 -3.94
CA ALA A 9 11.63 -5.67 -3.85
C ALA A 9 12.50 -4.58 -4.52
N PRO A 10 13.69 -4.29 -3.96
CA PRO A 10 14.62 -3.36 -4.58
C PRO A 10 15.02 -3.88 -5.97
N PRO A 11 15.25 -2.98 -6.95
CA PRO A 11 15.70 -3.40 -8.26
C PRO A 11 17.08 -4.04 -8.17
N LEU A 12 17.27 -5.14 -8.90
CA LEU A 12 18.55 -5.82 -8.99
C LEU A 12 19.46 -5.10 -10.00
N HIS A 13 20.18 -4.07 -9.56
CA HIS A 13 21.23 -3.42 -10.36
C HIS A 13 22.61 -4.00 -10.00
N ARG A 14 23.24 -4.70 -10.95
CA ARG A 14 24.61 -5.23 -10.80
C ARG A 14 25.62 -4.24 -11.42
N GLY A 15 26.80 -4.11 -10.81
CA GLY A 15 27.89 -3.27 -11.35
C GLY A 15 27.78 -1.77 -11.08
N MET A 16 27.01 -1.37 -10.06
CA MET A 16 26.86 0.03 -9.68
C MET A 16 28.16 0.57 -9.07
N LEU A 17 28.82 1.50 -9.75
CA LEU A 17 30.09 2.13 -9.32
C LEU A 17 29.86 3.29 -8.32
N GLU A 18 28.71 3.95 -8.41
CA GLU A 18 28.28 5.03 -7.52
C GLU A 18 26.81 4.86 -7.13
N LEU A 19 26.45 5.27 -5.91
CA LEU A 19 25.11 5.03 -5.35
C LEU A 19 24.05 5.96 -5.97
N GLU A 20 23.29 5.47 -6.94
CA GLU A 20 22.11 6.13 -7.49
C GLU A 20 20.92 5.92 -6.53
N ARG A 21 20.66 6.91 -5.65
CA ARG A 21 19.63 6.79 -4.59
C ARG A 21 18.20 6.70 -5.13
N SER A 22 17.93 7.23 -6.31
CA SER A 22 16.59 7.22 -6.93
C SER A 22 16.12 5.81 -7.25
N ALA A 23 17.02 4.91 -7.63
CA ALA A 23 16.74 3.53 -7.97
C ALA A 23 16.20 2.75 -6.77
N PHE A 24 16.48 3.22 -5.55
CA PHE A 24 15.95 2.63 -4.31
C PHE A 24 14.58 3.21 -3.91
N ARG A 25 14.02 4.13 -4.72
CA ARG A 25 12.65 4.64 -4.53
C ARG A 25 11.72 3.98 -5.55
N LYS A 26 10.66 3.34 -5.05
CA LYS A 26 9.58 2.79 -5.88
C LYS A 26 8.24 3.41 -5.49
N VAL A 27 7.51 3.90 -6.49
CA VAL A 27 6.11 4.33 -6.32
C VAL A 27 5.22 3.17 -6.70
N VAL A 28 4.26 2.84 -5.83
CA VAL A 28 3.35 1.71 -6.01
C VAL A 28 1.94 2.27 -6.11
N SER A 29 1.33 2.15 -7.29
CA SER A 29 -0.10 2.40 -7.46
C SER A 29 -0.88 1.26 -6.82
N THR A 30 -1.87 1.57 -6.00
CA THR A 30 -2.75 0.58 -5.39
C THR A 30 -4.18 1.11 -5.30
N LEU A 31 -5.13 0.20 -5.14
CA LEU A 31 -6.53 0.54 -4.89
C LEU A 31 -6.75 0.90 -3.42
N ALA A 32 -7.73 1.76 -3.16
CA ALA A 32 -8.13 2.12 -1.81
C ALA A 32 -9.65 2.28 -1.72
N ILE A 33 -10.20 1.87 -0.57
CA ILE A 33 -11.61 2.07 -0.25
C ILE A 33 -11.72 3.35 0.57
N LYS A 34 -12.53 4.31 0.10
CA LYS A 34 -12.91 5.47 0.92
C LYS A 34 -14.01 5.05 1.89
N VAL A 35 -13.75 5.20 3.18
CA VAL A 35 -14.66 4.77 4.25
C VAL A 35 -14.88 5.89 5.25
N PRO A 36 -16.10 6.04 5.79
CA PRO A 36 -16.32 6.86 6.98
C PRO A 36 -15.41 6.42 8.13
N THR A 37 -14.87 7.38 8.87
CA THR A 37 -13.90 7.14 9.95
C THR A 37 -14.44 6.16 11.00
N THR A 38 -15.76 6.17 11.25
CA THR A 38 -16.45 5.27 12.18
C THR A 38 -16.42 3.81 11.74
N ASN A 39 -16.32 3.54 10.43
CA ASN A 39 -16.48 2.20 9.85
C ASN A 39 -15.14 1.54 9.47
N VAL A 40 -14.01 2.25 9.67
CA VAL A 40 -12.67 1.76 9.28
C VAL A 40 -12.36 0.41 9.90
N GLY A 41 -12.66 0.21 11.19
CA GLY A 41 -12.40 -1.06 11.87
C GLY A 41 -13.20 -2.23 11.30
N VAL A 42 -14.44 -1.99 10.89
CA VAL A 42 -15.30 -3.01 10.25
C VAL A 42 -14.73 -3.40 8.90
N VAL A 43 -14.41 -2.40 8.06
CA VAL A 43 -13.84 -2.65 6.72
C VAL A 43 -12.48 -3.32 6.79
N MET A 44 -11.60 -2.92 7.71
CA MET A 44 -10.32 -3.60 7.89
C MET A 44 -10.47 -5.08 8.28
N LYS A 45 -11.49 -5.43 9.06
CA LYS A 45 -11.76 -6.84 9.41
C LYS A 45 -12.30 -7.61 8.20
N SER A 46 -13.29 -7.05 7.51
CA SER A 46 -13.92 -7.69 6.35
C SER A 46 -12.93 -7.93 5.21
N PHE A 47 -12.04 -6.97 4.95
CA PHE A 47 -11.03 -7.04 3.88
C PHE A 47 -9.65 -7.50 4.37
N SER A 48 -9.57 -8.16 5.53
CA SER A 48 -8.29 -8.52 6.17
C SER A 48 -7.31 -9.29 5.25
N LYS A 49 -7.81 -10.08 4.30
CA LYS A 49 -7.02 -10.81 3.29
C LYS A 49 -6.58 -9.97 2.09
N ASP A 50 -7.23 -8.82 1.91
CA ASP A 50 -7.10 -7.92 0.77
C ASP A 50 -6.42 -6.61 1.13
N LEU A 51 -6.03 -6.41 2.39
CA LEU A 51 -5.29 -5.24 2.84
C LEU A 51 -3.86 -5.22 2.29
N PHE A 52 -3.33 -4.01 2.06
CA PHE A 52 -1.95 -3.81 1.61
C PHE A 52 -0.91 -4.47 2.55
N ASN A 53 -1.15 -4.40 3.86
CA ASN A 53 -0.50 -5.13 4.96
C ASN A 53 1.00 -5.45 4.79
N LEU A 54 1.80 -4.42 4.48
CA LEU A 54 3.26 -4.54 4.40
C LEU A 54 3.94 -4.05 5.68
N PRO A 55 5.08 -4.66 6.06
CA PRO A 55 5.87 -4.20 7.19
C PRO A 55 6.21 -2.71 7.06
N ARG A 56 5.99 -1.93 8.14
CA ARG A 56 6.28 -0.49 8.23
C ARG A 56 5.40 0.42 7.34
N PHE A 57 4.45 -0.13 6.60
CA PHE A 57 3.46 0.66 5.86
C PHE A 57 2.14 0.74 6.61
N ARG A 58 1.43 1.86 6.44
CA ARG A 58 0.09 2.04 7.02
C ARG A 58 -0.96 1.48 6.06
N ASN A 59 -1.92 0.74 6.60
CA ASN A 59 -3.10 0.28 5.84
C ASN A 59 -4.19 1.35 5.73
N VAL A 60 -4.11 2.42 6.53
CA VAL A 60 -5.11 3.47 6.58
C VAL A 60 -4.45 4.83 6.44
N LEU A 61 -4.89 5.60 5.45
CA LEU A 61 -4.44 6.96 5.18
C LEU A 61 -5.59 7.96 5.33
N PRO A 62 -5.29 9.22 5.69
CA PRO A 62 -6.30 10.29 5.66
C PRO A 62 -6.70 10.61 4.21
N VAL A 63 -7.96 11.00 4.01
CA VAL A 63 -8.39 11.63 2.75
C VAL A 63 -8.00 13.11 2.80
N PRO A 64 -7.31 13.66 1.79
CA PRO A 64 -7.03 15.08 1.73
C PRO A 64 -8.32 15.91 1.83
N GLY A 65 -8.36 16.86 2.78
CA GLY A 65 -9.50 17.75 2.96
C GLY A 65 -10.71 17.16 3.69
N SER A 66 -10.67 15.91 4.18
CA SER A 66 -11.77 15.33 4.96
C SER A 66 -11.29 14.68 6.26
N ARG A 67 -11.96 15.01 7.37
CA ARG A 67 -11.78 14.33 8.67
C ARG A 67 -12.76 13.18 8.89
N GLU A 68 -13.83 13.15 8.10
CA GLU A 68 -14.93 12.20 8.22
C GLU A 68 -14.66 10.89 7.48
N SER A 69 -13.68 10.87 6.58
CA SER A 69 -13.35 9.70 5.78
C SER A 69 -11.85 9.36 5.83
N LYS A 70 -11.54 8.07 5.69
CA LYS A 70 -10.19 7.54 5.52
C LYS A 70 -10.11 6.66 4.26
N LEU A 71 -8.89 6.44 3.80
CA LEU A 71 -8.58 5.50 2.72
C LEU A 71 -8.01 4.23 3.34
N VAL A 72 -8.67 3.09 3.13
CA VAL A 72 -8.13 1.77 3.47
C VAL A 72 -7.43 1.22 2.23
N LEU A 73 -6.13 1.00 2.33
CA LEU A 73 -5.28 0.54 1.23
C LEU A 73 -5.43 -0.96 1.04
N LEU A 74 -5.60 -1.37 -0.20
CA LEU A 74 -5.68 -2.77 -0.58
C LEU A 74 -4.36 -3.26 -1.16
N ARG A 75 -4.24 -4.57 -1.34
CA ARG A 75 -3.13 -5.20 -2.05
C ARG A 75 -3.02 -4.64 -3.45
N ASN A 76 -1.79 -4.51 -3.93
CA ASN A 76 -1.49 -3.89 -5.21
C ASN A 76 -1.59 -4.85 -6.41
N ASP A 77 -1.85 -6.13 -6.16
CA ASP A 77 -2.16 -7.12 -7.19
C ASP A 77 -3.67 -7.25 -7.47
N LEU A 78 -4.50 -6.53 -6.73
CA LEU A 78 -5.94 -6.45 -7.00
C LEU A 78 -6.19 -5.51 -8.19
N SER A 79 -6.79 -6.07 -9.24
CA SER A 79 -7.17 -5.30 -10.43
C SER A 79 -8.55 -4.65 -10.31
N ARG A 80 -9.44 -5.20 -9.47
CA ARG A 80 -10.83 -4.75 -9.25
C ARG A 80 -11.29 -5.12 -7.82
N ILE A 81 -12.29 -4.39 -7.32
CA ILE A 81 -12.96 -4.60 -6.03
C ILE A 81 -14.45 -4.83 -6.31
#